data_AF-A0A530AGK5-F1
#
_entry.id   AF-A0A530AGK5-F1
#
_cell.length_a   1.000
_cell.length_b   1.000
_cell.length_c   1.000
_cell.angle_alpha   90.00
_cell.angle_beta   90.00
_cell.angle_gamma   90.00
#
_symmetry.space_group_name_H-M   'P 1'
#
loop_
_entity.id
_entity.type
_entity.pdbx_description
1 polymer ?
#
loop_
_entity_poly.entity_id
_entity_poly.type
_entity_poly.pdbx_seq_one_letter_code
_entity_poly.pdbx_strand_id
1 'polypeptide(L)'
;SEVAFAGLPSSPKDALSLFTLAMGRAGASLTAFELIARRPYDFTLKHGQGITRPLADDWPWYVLMQISSGRSEEDGKALIEEILSAGLEQGIVGDAVVSASLAQG
;
A
#
# COMPACT_ATOMS: atom_id res chain seq x y z
N SER A 1 -6.88 11.23 4.74
CA SER A 1 -5.65 10.44 4.93
C SER A 1 -5.82 9.22 4.08
N GLU A 2 -4.80 8.88 3.33
CA GLU A 2 -4.92 7.94 2.24
C GLU A 2 -4.30 6.62 2.61
N VAL A 3 -4.96 5.53 2.22
CA VAL A 3 -4.49 4.18 2.50
C VAL A 3 -4.31 3.48 1.17
N ALA A 4 -3.20 2.79 1.01
CA ALA A 4 -2.95 1.93 -0.13
C ALA A 4 -2.60 0.51 0.31
N PHE A 5 -2.98 -0.43 -0.53
CA PHE A 5 -2.61 -1.84 -0.43
C PHE A 5 -1.89 -2.25 -1.72
N ALA A 6 -0.65 -2.71 -1.59
CA ALA A 6 0.23 -3.01 -2.72
C ALA A 6 0.74 -4.45 -2.65
N GLY A 7 0.79 -5.13 -3.79
CA GLY A 7 1.38 -6.45 -3.98
C GLY A 7 2.80 -6.33 -4.51
N LEU A 8 3.73 -7.13 -3.96
CA LEU A 8 5.15 -7.10 -4.31
C LEU A 8 5.59 -8.44 -4.92
N PRO A 9 6.37 -8.44 -6.02
CA PRO A 9 6.58 -9.62 -6.85
C PRO A 9 7.54 -10.66 -6.28
N SER A 10 8.57 -10.27 -5.52
CA SER A 10 9.73 -11.16 -5.31
C SER A 10 10.08 -11.40 -3.85
N SER A 11 10.33 -10.35 -3.07
CA SER A 11 10.95 -10.53 -1.74
C SER A 11 10.60 -9.42 -0.74
N PRO A 12 10.85 -9.63 0.57
CA PRO A 12 10.73 -8.56 1.56
C PRO A 12 11.62 -7.34 1.28
N LYS A 13 12.68 -7.48 0.47
CA LYS A 13 13.54 -6.35 0.09
C LYS A 13 12.80 -5.36 -0.81
N ASP A 14 11.78 -5.81 -1.55
CA ASP A 14 10.94 -4.93 -2.36
C ASP A 14 10.15 -4.01 -1.44
N ALA A 15 9.70 -4.52 -0.28
CA ALA A 15 9.02 -3.71 0.74
C ALA A 15 9.95 -2.66 1.35
N LEU A 16 11.22 -2.99 1.60
CA LEU A 16 12.22 -2.03 2.08
C LEU A 16 12.53 -0.95 1.02
N SER A 17 12.57 -1.34 -0.25
CA SER A 17 12.77 -0.42 -1.37
C SER A 17 11.58 0.55 -1.49
N LEU A 18 10.36 0.03 -1.39
CA LEU A 18 9.14 0.81 -1.36
C LEU A 18 9.06 1.73 -0.13
N PHE A 19 9.45 1.24 1.05
CA PHE A 19 9.51 2.05 2.27
C PHE A 19 10.49 3.22 2.11
N THR A 20 11.67 2.97 1.54
CA THR A 20 12.68 4.01 1.29
C THR A 20 12.16 5.05 0.31
N LEU A 21 11.51 4.62 -0.77
CA LEU A 21 10.85 5.50 -1.74
C LEU A 21 9.75 6.36 -1.07
N ALA A 22 8.88 5.73 -0.29
CA ALA A 22 7.78 6.38 0.40
C ALA A 22 8.29 7.39 1.44
N MET A 23 9.28 7.02 2.26
CA MET A 23 9.93 7.93 3.22
C MET A 23 10.62 9.10 2.52
N GLY A 24 11.27 8.86 1.38
CA GLY A 24 11.94 9.92 0.61
C GLY A 24 10.98 10.98 0.06
N ARG A 25 9.71 10.61 -0.19
CA ARG A 25 8.69 11.49 -0.77
C ARG A 25 7.75 12.09 0.27
N ALA A 26 7.18 11.25 1.13
CA ALA A 26 6.19 11.65 2.12
C ALA A 26 6.80 11.99 3.49
N GLY A 27 8.01 11.51 3.80
CA GLY A 27 8.67 11.77 5.08
C GLY A 27 7.75 11.48 6.29
N ALA A 28 7.58 12.48 7.14
CA ALA A 28 6.72 12.38 8.33
C ALA A 28 5.23 12.17 8.02
N SER A 29 4.79 12.42 6.78
CA SER A 29 3.42 12.11 6.35
C SER A 29 3.19 10.62 6.10
N LEU A 30 4.24 9.79 6.00
CA LEU A 30 4.08 8.33 6.01
C LEU A 30 3.80 7.87 7.45
N THR A 31 2.53 7.71 7.79
CA THR A 31 2.09 7.44 9.17
C THR A 31 1.95 5.96 9.48
N ALA A 32 1.82 5.10 8.48
CA ALA A 32 1.85 3.64 8.66
C ALA A 32 2.50 2.95 7.46
N PHE A 33 3.23 1.87 7.72
CA PHE A 33 3.79 0.99 6.71
C PHE A 33 3.92 -0.42 7.29
N GLU A 34 3.05 -1.33 6.87
CA GLU A 34 2.96 -2.70 7.39
C GLU A 34 3.28 -3.71 6.30
N LEU A 35 4.24 -4.61 6.56
CA LEU A 35 4.57 -5.72 5.67
C LEU A 35 3.76 -6.96 6.04
N ILE A 36 3.10 -7.56 5.06
CA ILE A 36 2.24 -8.73 5.24
C ILE A 36 2.73 -9.84 4.31
N ALA A 37 3.09 -10.98 4.89
CA ALA A 37 3.41 -12.17 4.10
C ALA A 37 2.14 -12.83 3.55
N ARG A 38 2.24 -13.59 2.46
CA ARG A 38 1.10 -14.31 1.88
C ARG A 38 0.35 -15.22 2.85
N ARG A 39 1.05 -15.96 3.72
CA ARG A 39 0.42 -16.91 4.67
C ARG A 39 -0.64 -16.28 5.59
N PRO A 40 -0.33 -15.24 6.39
CA PRO A 40 -1.35 -14.58 7.21
C PRO A 40 -2.44 -13.90 6.38
N TYR A 41 -2.10 -13.37 5.19
CA TYR A 41 -3.09 -12.80 4.29
C TYR A 41 -4.12 -13.84 3.81
N ASP A 42 -3.65 -14.99 3.33
CA ASP A 42 -4.50 -16.10 2.89
C ASP A 42 -5.39 -16.62 4.04
N PHE A 43 -4.85 -16.65 5.26
CA PHE A 43 -5.63 -17.01 6.45
C PHE A 43 -6.76 -16.01 6.71
N THR A 44 -6.49 -14.70 6.62
CA THR A 44 -7.50 -13.64 6.74
C THR A 44 -8.56 -13.75 5.65
N LEU A 45 -8.18 -13.97 4.39
CA LEU A 45 -9.14 -14.17 3.30
C LEU A 45 -10.03 -15.40 3.50
N LYS A 46 -9.49 -16.47 4.07
CA LYS A 46 -10.23 -17.72 4.31
C LYS A 46 -11.23 -17.63 5.47
N HIS A 47 -10.89 -16.86 6.52
CA HIS A 47 -11.62 -16.90 7.79
C HIS A 47 -12.29 -15.57 8.17
N GLY A 48 -11.92 -14.46 7.54
CA GLY A 48 -12.50 -13.15 7.78
C GLY A 48 -13.90 -13.04 7.14
N GLN A 49 -14.89 -12.64 7.94
CA GLN A 49 -16.23 -12.36 7.42
C GLN A 49 -16.25 -11.03 6.67
N GLY A 50 -16.85 -11.02 5.47
CA GLY A 50 -16.99 -9.79 4.67
C GLY A 50 -15.70 -9.26 4.06
N ILE A 51 -14.59 -10.00 4.13
CA ILE A 51 -13.32 -9.58 3.52
C ILE A 51 -13.40 -9.77 2.01
N THR A 52 -13.18 -8.69 1.28
CA THR A 52 -13.00 -8.71 -0.18
C THR A 52 -11.52 -8.63 -0.49
N ARG A 53 -11.06 -9.44 -1.43
CA ARG A 53 -9.69 -9.39 -1.94
C ARG A 53 -9.48 -8.04 -2.66
N PRO A 54 -8.52 -7.19 -2.24
CA PRO A 54 -8.34 -5.87 -2.86
C PRO A 54 -7.65 -5.90 -4.23
N LEU A 55 -6.69 -6.83 -4.43
CA LEU A 55 -5.90 -6.95 -5.65
C LEU A 55 -6.43 -8.08 -6.54
N ALA A 56 -6.26 -7.96 -7.85
CA ALA A 56 -6.72 -8.98 -8.79
C ALA A 56 -5.88 -10.27 -8.67
N ASP A 57 -4.56 -10.10 -8.56
CA ASP A 57 -3.59 -11.19 -8.51
C ASP A 57 -3.12 -11.52 -7.08
N ASP A 58 -2.53 -12.71 -6.93
CA ASP A 58 -1.85 -13.12 -5.70
C ASP A 58 -0.38 -12.69 -5.71
N TRP A 59 0.07 -12.15 -4.58
CA TRP A 59 1.44 -11.71 -4.38
C TRP A 59 2.10 -12.45 -3.21
N PRO A 60 3.42 -12.74 -3.27
CA PRO A 60 4.13 -13.35 -2.15
C PRO A 60 4.22 -12.43 -0.92
N TRP A 61 4.20 -11.11 -1.15
CA TRP A 61 4.27 -10.07 -0.12
C TRP A 61 3.28 -8.96 -0.45
N TYR A 62 2.75 -8.34 0.61
CA TYR A 62 1.86 -7.20 0.51
C TYR A 62 2.33 -6.10 1.45
N VAL A 63 2.04 -4.85 1.10
CA VAL A 63 2.25 -3.68 1.95
C VAL A 63 0.92 -2.96 2.12
N LEU A 64 0.57 -2.67 3.36
CA LEU A 64 -0.43 -1.65 3.70
C LEU A 64 0.33 -0.38 4.09
N MET A 65 0.08 0.72 3.39
CA MET A 65 0.69 2.02 3.72
C MET A 65 -0.37 3.08 3.92
N GLN A 66 -0.08 4.05 4.79
CA GLN A 66 -0.96 5.19 5.03
C GLN A 66 -0.18 6.50 4.96
N ILE A 67 -0.73 7.47 4.23
CA ILE A 67 -0.25 8.83 4.16
C ILE A 67 -1.25 9.78 4.82
N SER A 68 -0.79 10.50 5.84
CA SER A 68 -1.53 11.57 6.50
C SER A 68 -0.84 12.90 6.24
N SER A 69 -1.32 13.63 5.22
CA SER A 69 -0.87 15.00 4.99
C SER A 69 -1.54 15.96 5.96
N GLY A 70 -0.75 16.86 6.55
CA GLY A 70 -1.25 17.98 7.34
C GLY A 70 -1.68 19.20 6.51
N ARG A 71 -1.56 19.13 5.17
CA ARG A 71 -1.88 20.23 4.25
C ARG A 71 -3.30 20.16 3.71
N SER A 72 -3.63 19.06 3.03
CA SER A 72 -4.98 18.76 2.54
C SER A 72 -5.13 17.26 2.22
N GLU A 73 -6.36 16.81 1.96
CA GLU A 73 -6.63 15.45 1.50
C GLU A 73 -6.04 15.21 0.09
N GLU A 74 -6.18 16.19 -0.80
CA GLU A 74 -5.66 16.13 -2.16
C GLU A 74 -4.13 16.00 -2.20
N ASP A 75 -3.41 16.66 -1.30
CA ASP A 75 -1.96 16.52 -1.16
C ASP A 75 -1.58 15.10 -0.71
N GLY A 76 -2.31 14.53 0.25
CA GLY A 76 -2.12 13.13 0.66
C GLY A 76 -2.38 12.14 -0.48
N LYS A 77 -3.42 12.39 -1.27
CA LYS A 77 -3.77 11.60 -2.46
C LYS A 77 -2.71 11.68 -3.55
N ALA A 78 -2.26 12.90 -3.88
CA ALA A 78 -1.20 13.09 -4.85
C ALA A 78 0.08 12.36 -4.42
N LEU A 79 0.47 12.44 -3.14
CA LEU A 79 1.65 11.76 -2.62
C LEU A 79 1.55 10.24 -2.72
N ILE A 80 0.42 9.64 -2.34
CA ILE A 80 0.27 8.17 -2.36
C ILE A 80 0.26 7.65 -3.80
N GLU A 81 -0.43 8.36 -4.70
CA GLU A 81 -0.46 8.03 -6.14
C GLU A 81 0.93 8.16 -6.77
N GLU A 82 1.68 9.23 -6.43
CA GLU A 82 3.04 9.44 -6.89
C GLU A 82 3.96 8.27 -6.46
N ILE A 83 3.94 7.90 -5.17
CA ILE A 83 4.75 6.80 -4.62
C ILE A 83 4.43 5.47 -5.31
N LEU A 84 3.15 5.12 -5.45
CA LEU A 84 2.74 3.87 -6.08
C LEU A 84 3.11 3.84 -7.56
N SER A 85 2.89 4.94 -8.28
CA SER A 85 3.23 5.04 -9.71
C SER A 85 4.72 4.78 -9.92
N ALA A 86 5.59 5.41 -9.13
CA ALA A 86 7.03 5.17 -9.25
C ALA A 86 7.45 3.77 -8.76
N GLY A 87 6.74 3.19 -7.79
CA GLY A 87 6.96 1.81 -7.36
C GLY A 87 6.63 0.80 -8.47
N LEU A 88 5.55 1.04 -9.21
CA LEU A 88 5.14 0.26 -10.38
C LEU A 88 6.15 0.41 -11.52
N GLU A 89 6.55 1.64 -11.86
CA GLU A 89 7.54 1.92 -12.92
C GLU A 89 8.90 1.25 -12.65
N GLN A 90 9.33 1.19 -11.39
CA GLN A 90 10.57 0.54 -10.99
C GLN A 90 10.45 -0.99 -10.83
N GLY A 91 9.25 -1.55 -11.01
CA GLY A 91 8.98 -2.97 -10.79
C GLY A 91 9.09 -3.42 -9.33
N ILE A 92 9.07 -2.47 -8.38
CA ILE A 92 9.07 -2.75 -6.94
C ILE A 92 7.67 -3.22 -6.52
N VAL A 93 6.64 -2.57 -7.05
CA VAL A 93 5.23 -2.91 -6.88
C VAL A 93 4.75 -3.58 -8.16
N GLY A 94 3.96 -4.65 -8.02
CA GLY A 94 3.36 -5.32 -9.18
C GLY A 94 1.89 -4.98 -9.39
N ASP A 95 1.15 -4.71 -8.32
CA ASP A 95 -0.22 -4.21 -8.35
C ASP A 95 -0.48 -3.39 -7.09
N ALA A 96 -1.35 -2.39 -7.16
CA ALA A 96 -1.74 -1.60 -6.00
C ALA A 96 -3.13 -0.98 -6.16
N VAL A 97 -3.83 -0.89 -5.05
CA VAL A 97 -5.08 -0.13 -4.93
C VAL A 97 -4.93 0.92 -3.85
N VAL A 98 -5.39 2.13 -4.15
CA VAL A 98 -5.64 3.16 -3.15
C VAL A 98 -7.08 2.99 -2.70
N SER A 99 -7.30 2.88 -1.39
CA SER A 99 -8.65 2.91 -0.85
C SER A 99 -9.30 4.20 -1.31
N ALA A 100 -10.45 4.13 -1.98
CA ALA A 100 -11.30 5.30 -2.07
C ALA A 100 -11.54 5.75 -0.62
N SER A 101 -11.31 7.02 -0.33
CA SER A 101 -11.47 7.61 0.99
C SER A 101 -12.79 7.14 1.61
N LEU A 102 -12.83 7.01 2.93
CA LEU A 102 -14.03 6.76 3.75
C LEU A 102 -15.08 7.90 3.59
N ALA A 103 -15.55 8.16 2.37
CA ALA A 103 -16.64 9.06 2.05
C ALA A 103 -18.00 8.34 2.06
N GLN A 104 -18.05 7.06 2.46
CA GLN A 104 -19.29 6.34 2.72
C GLN A 104 -19.13 5.46 3.96
N GLY A 105 -19.53 6.05 5.09
CA GLY A 105 -19.62 5.44 6.41
C GLY A 105 -20.12 6.47 7.40
#